data_AF-A0A2C9D747-F1
#
_entry.id   AF-A0A2C9D747-F1
#
_cell.length_a   1.000
_cell.length_b   1.000
_cell.length_c   1.000
_cell.angle_alpha   90.00
_cell.angle_beta   90.00
_cell.angle_gamma   90.00
#
_symmetry.space_group_name_H-M   'P 1'
#
loop_
_entity.id
_entity.type
_entity.pdbx_description
1 polymer ?
#
loop_
_entity_poly.entity_id
_entity_poly.type
_entity_poly.pdbx_seq_one_letter_code
_entity_poly.pdbx_strand_id
1 'polypeptide(L)'
;MAFDLHASGTGGFRYSRRGLDLGDVYEIANWYDRLNTLTEGPRALVESEITGAISPDSPLQQALNAEGMIIGMRLLRDSVDMMLAGKNPVLVTVCPRQSHTLWPDSGTNFSGWLNTLDGSPGYYFLVDVTPALESAGMKNFGVLAALAATFAEYSLRGRASSGGEHQILIQLSQ
;
A
#
# COMPACT_ATOMS: atom_id res chain seq x y z
N MET A 1 -9.48 -3.89 0.55
CA MET A 1 -9.19 -3.90 2.01
C MET A 1 -9.21 -2.47 2.53
N ALA A 2 -9.84 -2.22 3.68
CA ALA A 2 -9.84 -0.90 4.31
C ALA A 2 -8.69 -0.76 5.31
N PHE A 3 -8.06 0.43 5.35
CA PHE A 3 -7.02 0.76 6.32
C PHE A 3 -6.86 2.27 6.44
N ASP A 4 -6.28 2.72 7.53
CA ASP A 4 -5.85 4.09 7.78
C ASP A 4 -4.33 4.12 7.94
N LEU A 5 -3.69 5.12 7.34
CA LEU A 5 -2.27 5.42 7.44
C LEU A 5 -2.11 6.83 7.99
N HIS A 6 -1.34 6.97 9.05
CA HIS A 6 -0.89 8.25 9.57
C HIS A 6 0.64 8.29 9.59
N ALA A 7 1.22 9.32 8.97
CA ALA A 7 2.65 9.53 8.96
C ALA A 7 3.00 10.85 9.63
N SER A 8 3.85 10.78 10.65
CA SER A 8 4.50 11.95 11.22
C SER A 8 5.85 12.19 10.52
N GLY A 9 6.36 13.42 10.59
CA GLY A 9 7.54 13.85 9.82
C GLY A 9 7.24 14.37 8.42
N THR A 10 6.08 14.04 7.84
CA THR A 10 5.60 14.47 6.50
C THR A 10 4.76 15.76 6.51
N GLY A 11 4.66 16.45 7.65
CA GLY A 11 3.70 17.55 7.84
C GLY A 11 2.29 17.08 8.19
N GLY A 12 2.12 15.82 8.60
CA GLY A 12 0.85 15.26 9.06
C GLY A 12 0.06 14.51 7.98
N PHE A 13 0.76 13.84 7.06
CA PHE A 13 0.12 13.05 6.00
C PHE A 13 -0.80 11.98 6.61
N ARG A 14 -2.03 11.94 6.09
CA ARG A 14 -3.04 10.95 6.44
C ARG A 14 -3.64 10.39 5.16
N TYR A 15 -3.76 9.09 5.11
CA TYR A 15 -4.38 8.38 4.00
C TYR A 15 -5.38 7.38 4.57
N SER A 16 -6.62 7.43 4.10
CA SER A 16 -7.68 6.51 4.50
C SER A 16 -8.18 5.80 3.26
N ARG A 17 -8.02 4.48 3.21
CA ARG A 17 -8.63 3.64 2.18
C ARG A 17 -9.89 3.01 2.76
N ARG A 18 -11.03 3.34 2.18
CA ARG A 18 -12.32 2.74 2.51
C ARG A 18 -12.83 1.96 1.30
N GLY A 19 -12.18 0.84 0.96
CA GLY A 19 -12.72 -0.10 -0.03
C GLY A 19 -11.76 -0.61 -1.12
N LEU A 20 -12.32 -0.73 -2.32
CA LEU A 20 -11.94 -1.59 -3.45
C LEU A 20 -10.47 -1.53 -3.88
N ASP A 21 -9.90 -2.67 -4.26
CA ASP A 21 -8.52 -2.80 -4.77
C ASP A 21 -8.36 -2.46 -6.26
N LEU A 22 -7.13 -2.39 -6.77
CA LEU A 22 -6.85 -2.06 -8.17
C LEU A 22 -7.54 -3.03 -9.15
N GLY A 23 -7.65 -4.32 -8.78
CA GLY A 23 -8.40 -5.33 -9.54
C GLY A 23 -9.88 -4.96 -9.66
N ASP A 24 -10.51 -4.61 -8.55
CA ASP A 24 -11.92 -4.26 -8.49
C ASP A 24 -12.28 -3.02 -9.36
N VAL A 25 -11.39 -2.03 -9.46
CA VAL A 25 -11.63 -0.78 -10.21
C VAL A 25 -11.51 -0.97 -11.72
N TYR A 26 -10.47 -1.67 -12.19
CA TYR A 26 -10.30 -1.97 -13.62
C TYR A 26 -11.40 -2.89 -14.14
N GLU A 27 -11.86 -3.80 -13.29
CA GLU A 27 -12.88 -4.77 -13.61
C GLU A 27 -14.28 -4.12 -13.67
N ILE A 28 -14.65 -3.25 -12.71
CA ILE A 28 -15.90 -2.47 -12.79
C ILE A 28 -15.96 -1.67 -14.08
N ALA A 29 -14.89 -0.97 -14.47
CA ALA A 29 -14.89 -0.15 -15.68
C ALA A 29 -15.11 -0.98 -16.96
N ASN A 30 -14.39 -2.10 -17.11
CA ASN A 30 -14.45 -2.92 -18.32
C ASN A 30 -15.77 -3.71 -18.44
N TRP A 31 -16.37 -4.11 -17.31
CA TRP A 31 -17.67 -4.77 -17.29
C TRP A 31 -18.84 -3.80 -17.42
N TYR A 32 -18.71 -2.57 -16.90
CA TYR A 32 -19.71 -1.53 -17.13
C TYR A 32 -19.83 -1.20 -18.62
N ASP A 33 -18.70 -1.15 -19.34
CA ASP A 33 -18.68 -0.99 -20.80
C ASP A 33 -19.34 -2.18 -21.52
N ARG A 34 -19.13 -3.41 -21.07
CA ARG A 34 -19.80 -4.60 -21.63
C ARG A 34 -21.31 -4.64 -21.31
N LEU A 35 -21.73 -4.27 -20.11
CA LEU A 35 -23.13 -4.23 -19.68
C LEU A 35 -23.96 -3.15 -20.38
N ASN A 36 -23.32 -2.07 -20.82
CA ASN A 36 -23.95 -0.99 -21.58
C ASN A 36 -24.18 -1.34 -23.07
N THR A 37 -23.64 -2.46 -23.55
CA THR A 37 -23.77 -2.88 -24.96
C THR A 37 -24.78 -4.02 -25.17
N LEU A 38 -25.44 -4.51 -24.13
CA LEU A 38 -26.33 -5.67 -24.17
C LEU A 38 -27.81 -5.32 -23.91
N THR A 39 -28.73 -6.02 -24.59
CA THR A 39 -30.18 -6.00 -24.30
C THR A 39 -30.52 -6.85 -23.07
N GLU A 40 -31.73 -6.69 -22.50
CA GLU A 40 -32.11 -7.24 -21.19
C GLU A 40 -31.93 -8.77 -21.01
N GLY A 41 -32.08 -9.57 -22.08
CA GLY A 41 -31.97 -11.04 -21.99
C GLY A 41 -30.54 -11.57 -21.76
N PRO A 42 -29.55 -11.20 -22.60
CA PRO A 42 -28.14 -11.54 -22.40
C PRO A 42 -27.53 -10.99 -21.10
N ARG A 43 -28.14 -9.94 -20.53
CA ARG A 43 -27.63 -9.24 -19.35
C ARG A 43 -27.48 -10.15 -18.13
N ALA A 44 -28.47 -10.97 -17.83
CA ALA A 44 -28.47 -11.84 -16.64
C ALA A 44 -27.42 -12.97 -16.69
N LEU A 45 -27.14 -13.49 -17.90
CA LEU A 45 -26.07 -14.49 -18.10
C LEU A 45 -24.69 -13.85 -17.91
N VAL A 46 -24.51 -12.66 -18.46
CA VAL A 46 -23.27 -11.90 -18.29
C VAL A 46 -23.07 -11.47 -16.84
N GLU A 47 -24.11 -11.06 -16.11
CA GLU A 47 -24.04 -10.80 -14.67
C GLU A 47 -23.61 -12.03 -13.85
N SER A 48 -24.07 -13.23 -14.21
CA SER A 48 -23.64 -14.47 -13.57
C SER A 48 -22.17 -14.81 -13.87
N GLU A 49 -21.71 -14.64 -15.10
CA GLU A 49 -20.31 -14.85 -15.49
C GLU A 49 -19.39 -13.81 -14.84
N ILE A 50 -19.84 -12.56 -14.75
CA ILE A 50 -19.19 -11.48 -14.02
C ILE A 50 -19.04 -11.86 -12.55
N THR A 51 -20.10 -12.33 -11.90
CA THR A 51 -20.04 -12.70 -10.48
C THR A 51 -19.03 -13.83 -10.22
N GLY A 52 -18.88 -14.77 -11.16
CA GLY A 52 -17.86 -15.81 -11.10
C GLY A 52 -16.43 -15.31 -11.35
N ALA A 53 -16.25 -14.33 -12.24
CA ALA A 53 -14.97 -13.74 -12.59
C ALA A 53 -14.44 -12.76 -11.52
N ILE A 54 -15.32 -11.99 -10.87
CA ILE A 54 -14.98 -11.05 -9.77
C ILE A 54 -14.89 -11.79 -8.42
N SER A 55 -15.06 -13.12 -8.39
CA SER A 55 -14.85 -13.86 -7.14
C SER A 55 -13.42 -13.63 -6.63
N PRO A 56 -13.20 -13.38 -5.33
CA PRO A 56 -11.87 -13.21 -4.73
C PRO A 56 -10.90 -14.36 -5.07
N ASP A 57 -11.44 -15.54 -5.33
CA ASP A 57 -10.70 -16.77 -5.62
C ASP A 57 -10.55 -17.05 -7.13
N SER A 58 -11.00 -16.15 -8.01
CA SER A 58 -10.89 -16.36 -9.45
C SER A 58 -9.41 -16.28 -9.90
N PRO A 59 -8.97 -17.08 -10.89
CA PRO A 59 -7.60 -16.98 -11.42
C PRO A 59 -7.24 -15.59 -11.95
N LEU A 60 -8.23 -14.86 -12.49
CA LEU A 60 -8.06 -13.49 -12.97
C LEU A 60 -7.78 -12.54 -11.80
N GLN A 61 -8.57 -12.60 -10.73
CA GLN A 61 -8.39 -11.75 -9.56
C GLN A 61 -7.06 -12.03 -8.87
N GLN A 62 -6.64 -13.29 -8.81
CA GLN A 62 -5.32 -13.66 -8.28
C GLN A 62 -4.17 -13.09 -9.13
N ALA A 63 -4.29 -13.12 -10.46
CA ALA A 63 -3.31 -12.53 -11.37
C ALA A 63 -3.23 -10.99 -11.22
N LEU A 64 -4.37 -10.31 -11.16
CA LEU A 64 -4.43 -8.86 -10.95
C LEU A 64 -3.88 -8.45 -9.58
N ASN A 65 -4.17 -9.21 -8.53
CA ASN A 65 -3.59 -9.00 -7.21
C ASN A 65 -2.06 -9.17 -7.24
N ALA A 66 -1.55 -10.19 -7.93
CA ALA A 66 -0.11 -10.41 -8.08
C ALA A 66 0.57 -9.26 -8.87
N GLU A 67 -0.03 -8.81 -9.96
CA GLU A 67 0.46 -7.66 -10.73
C GLU A 67 0.43 -6.37 -9.89
N GLY A 68 -0.68 -6.11 -9.21
CA GLY A 68 -0.82 -4.98 -8.29
C GLY A 68 0.26 -5.01 -7.21
N MET A 69 0.56 -6.18 -6.65
CA MET A 69 1.65 -6.34 -5.70
C MET A 69 3.02 -5.99 -6.30
N ILE A 70 3.32 -6.43 -7.51
CA ILE A 70 4.58 -6.08 -8.20
C ILE A 70 4.69 -4.57 -8.42
N ILE A 71 3.61 -3.93 -8.88
CA ILE A 71 3.55 -2.49 -9.10
C ILE A 71 3.74 -1.75 -7.77
N GLY A 72 3.03 -2.17 -6.70
CA GLY A 72 3.13 -1.56 -5.38
C GLY A 72 4.53 -1.66 -4.78
N MET A 73 5.17 -2.84 -4.90
CA MET A 73 6.54 -3.05 -4.44
C MET A 73 7.53 -2.16 -5.18
N ARG A 74 7.39 -2.03 -6.50
CA ARG A 74 8.23 -1.15 -7.32
C ARG A 74 8.03 0.32 -6.95
N LEU A 75 6.77 0.77 -6.83
CA LEU A 75 6.45 2.14 -6.44
C LEU A 75 7.04 2.49 -5.07
N LEU A 76 6.92 1.59 -4.10
CA LEU A 76 7.47 1.79 -2.76
C LEU A 76 9.00 1.91 -2.79
N ARG A 77 9.66 0.97 -3.47
CA ARG A 77 11.12 1.00 -3.66
C ARG A 77 11.56 2.32 -4.28
N ASP A 78 10.98 2.66 -5.44
CA ASP A 78 11.38 3.83 -6.22
C ASP A 78 11.15 5.13 -5.42
N SER A 79 10.08 5.19 -4.63
CA SER A 79 9.78 6.36 -3.78
C SER A 79 10.79 6.55 -2.64
N VAL A 80 11.28 5.46 -2.03
CA VAL A 80 12.33 5.51 -1.02
C VAL A 80 13.65 5.93 -1.64
N ASP A 81 14.02 5.35 -2.78
CA ASP A 81 15.24 5.69 -3.51
C ASP A 81 15.23 7.18 -3.90
N MET A 82 14.11 7.68 -4.43
CA MET A 82 13.93 9.11 -4.76
C MET A 82 13.97 10.03 -3.54
N MET A 83 13.37 9.62 -2.42
CA MET A 83 13.41 10.41 -1.18
C MET A 83 14.85 10.61 -0.71
N LEU A 84 15.65 9.55 -0.72
CA LEU A 84 17.05 9.60 -0.28
C LEU A 84 17.98 10.30 -1.28
N ALA A 85 17.64 10.31 -2.58
CA ALA A 85 18.40 11.10 -3.55
C ALA A 85 18.40 12.61 -3.22
N GLY A 86 17.38 13.10 -2.52
CA GLY A 86 17.24 14.52 -2.16
C GLY A 86 17.41 14.85 -0.67
N LYS A 87 17.72 13.88 0.20
CA LYS A 87 17.70 14.07 1.67
C LYS A 87 18.85 13.34 2.37
N ASN A 88 19.12 13.76 3.61
CA ASN A 88 20.00 13.07 4.55
C ASN A 88 19.40 11.71 4.96
N PRO A 89 20.21 10.80 5.56
CA PRO A 89 19.71 9.55 6.13
C PRO A 89 18.47 9.76 7.01
N VAL A 90 17.50 8.86 6.89
CA VAL A 90 16.20 8.98 7.55
C VAL A 90 15.95 7.76 8.43
N LEU A 91 15.63 7.99 9.70
CA LEU A 91 15.11 6.95 10.57
C LEU A 91 13.64 6.70 10.23
N VAL A 92 13.30 5.47 9.89
CA VAL A 92 11.93 5.10 9.54
C VAL A 92 11.43 4.05 10.50
N THR A 93 10.26 4.30 11.07
CA THR A 93 9.52 3.34 11.89
C THR A 93 8.15 3.11 11.28
N VAL A 94 7.80 1.85 11.03
CA VAL A 94 6.50 1.43 10.49
C VAL A 94 5.82 0.52 11.50
N CYS A 95 4.62 0.91 11.94
CA CYS A 95 3.84 0.25 12.97
C CYS A 95 2.49 -0.23 12.38
N PRO A 96 2.45 -1.37 11.69
CA PRO A 96 1.21 -1.98 11.23
C PRO A 96 0.48 -2.68 12.38
N ARG A 97 -0.81 -2.39 12.51
CA ARG A 97 -1.70 -2.94 13.54
C ARG A 97 -3.02 -3.36 12.94
N GLN A 98 -3.33 -4.64 13.07
CA GLN A 98 -4.66 -5.15 12.80
C GLN A 98 -5.43 -5.18 14.11
N SER A 99 -6.51 -4.39 14.17
CA SER A 99 -7.33 -4.30 15.38
C SER A 99 -8.19 -5.53 15.53
N HIS A 100 -8.31 -6.04 16.76
CA HIS A 100 -9.17 -7.18 17.08
C HIS A 100 -10.14 -6.84 18.21
N THR A 101 -11.39 -7.27 18.09
CA THR A 101 -12.42 -6.99 19.12
C THR A 101 -12.24 -7.85 20.37
N LEU A 102 -11.70 -9.05 20.23
CA LEU A 102 -11.66 -10.08 21.29
C LEU A 102 -10.25 -10.55 21.64
N TRP A 103 -9.23 -10.04 20.93
CA TRP A 103 -7.83 -10.44 21.08
C TRP A 103 -6.94 -9.19 21.08
N PRO A 104 -5.70 -9.27 21.56
CA PRO A 104 -4.74 -8.18 21.36
C PRO A 104 -4.51 -7.89 19.88
N ASP A 105 -4.29 -6.63 19.54
CA ASP A 105 -3.92 -6.22 18.18
C ASP A 105 -2.71 -7.00 17.67
N SER A 106 -2.76 -7.46 16.42
CA SER A 106 -1.66 -8.16 15.77
C SER A 106 -0.82 -7.22 14.91
N GLY A 107 0.45 -7.58 14.72
CA GLY A 107 1.41 -6.85 13.90
C GLY A 107 2.74 -6.57 14.62
N THR A 108 3.84 -6.68 13.90
CA THR A 108 5.19 -6.34 14.40
C THR A 108 5.64 -4.99 13.86
N ASN A 109 6.56 -4.33 14.55
CA ASN A 109 7.12 -3.06 14.10
C ASN A 109 8.36 -3.29 13.27
N PHE A 110 8.53 -2.48 12.22
CA PHE A 110 9.80 -2.24 11.59
C PHE A 110 10.38 -0.92 12.11
N SER A 111 11.68 -0.88 12.39
CA SER A 111 12.40 0.37 12.62
C SER A 111 13.82 0.24 12.10
N GLY A 112 14.24 1.16 11.24
CA GLY A 112 15.56 1.10 10.61
C GLY A 112 15.99 2.43 10.00
N TRP A 113 17.29 2.58 9.82
CA TRP A 113 17.87 3.72 9.11
C TRP A 113 17.90 3.44 7.62
N LEU A 114 17.44 4.42 6.84
CA LEU A 114 17.58 4.44 5.40
C LEU A 114 18.75 5.38 5.06
N ASN A 115 19.83 4.81 4.52
CA ASN A 115 21.06 5.55 4.24
C ASN A 115 21.22 5.85 2.75
N THR A 116 21.84 6.99 2.45
CA THR A 116 22.16 7.41 1.07
C THR A 116 23.37 6.66 0.48
N LEU A 117 24.12 5.95 1.32
CA LEU A 117 25.31 5.17 0.93
C LEU A 117 24.97 3.75 0.50
N ASP A 118 23.76 3.28 0.78
CA ASP A 118 23.31 1.95 0.35
C ASP A 118 23.06 1.98 -1.16
N GLY A 119 23.48 0.93 -1.88
CA GLY A 119 23.33 0.87 -3.34
C GLY A 119 21.87 0.76 -3.82
N SER A 120 20.95 0.37 -2.93
CA SER A 120 19.51 0.27 -3.22
C SER A 120 18.68 0.31 -1.93
N PRO A 121 18.60 1.46 -1.24
CA PRO A 121 17.96 1.56 0.08
C PRO A 121 16.48 1.20 0.06
N GLY A 122 15.75 1.51 -1.02
CA GLY A 122 14.35 1.12 -1.19
C GLY A 122 14.14 -0.38 -1.29
N TYR A 123 15.11 -1.13 -1.82
CA TYR A 123 15.05 -2.59 -1.85
C TYR A 123 15.22 -3.18 -0.45
N TYR A 124 16.22 -2.73 0.30
CA TYR A 124 16.45 -3.19 1.67
C TYR A 124 15.28 -2.83 2.59
N PHE A 125 14.77 -1.61 2.49
CA PHE A 125 13.55 -1.21 3.19
C PHE A 125 12.38 -2.14 2.86
N LEU A 126 12.15 -2.46 1.59
CA LEU A 126 11.08 -3.36 1.18
C LEU A 126 11.25 -4.76 1.79
N VAL A 127 12.46 -5.31 1.76
CA VAL A 127 12.77 -6.61 2.37
C VAL A 127 12.47 -6.61 3.86
N ASP A 128 12.89 -5.56 4.58
CA ASP A 128 12.80 -5.51 6.04
C ASP A 128 11.40 -5.15 6.54
N VAL A 129 10.64 -4.32 5.81
CA VAL A 129 9.27 -3.94 6.19
C VAL A 129 8.25 -5.03 5.84
N THR A 130 8.55 -5.89 4.85
CA THR A 130 7.62 -6.91 4.38
C THR A 130 7.13 -7.86 5.49
N PRO A 131 8.00 -8.44 6.34
CA PRO A 131 7.56 -9.29 7.45
C PRO A 131 6.61 -8.57 8.43
N ALA A 132 6.84 -7.29 8.68
CA ALA A 132 5.96 -6.49 9.53
C ALA A 132 4.57 -6.35 8.92
N LEU A 133 4.48 -6.05 7.62
CA LEU A 133 3.22 -5.97 6.89
C LEU A 133 2.50 -7.32 6.80
N GLU A 134 3.23 -8.41 6.58
CA GLU A 134 2.67 -9.77 6.51
C GLU A 134 2.07 -10.20 7.85
N SER A 135 2.77 -9.92 8.96
CA SER A 135 2.30 -10.27 10.31
C SER A 135 0.99 -9.55 10.70
N ALA A 136 0.70 -8.42 10.07
CA ALA A 136 -0.52 -7.64 10.25
C ALA A 136 -1.57 -7.87 9.15
N GLY A 137 -1.33 -8.77 8.18
CA GLY A 137 -2.22 -8.96 7.03
C GLY A 137 -2.32 -7.74 6.10
N MET A 138 -1.36 -6.81 6.17
CA MET A 138 -1.36 -5.54 5.47
C MET A 138 -0.47 -5.51 4.22
N LYS A 139 0.08 -6.66 3.81
CA LYS A 139 0.82 -6.79 2.56
C LYS A 139 -0.14 -6.82 1.36
N ASN A 140 -0.58 -5.65 0.92
CA ASN A 140 -1.41 -5.47 -0.29
C ASN A 140 -0.96 -4.23 -1.07
N PHE A 141 -1.39 -4.14 -2.33
CA PHE A 141 -1.07 -3.02 -3.21
C PHE A 141 -1.40 -1.66 -2.58
N GLY A 142 -2.57 -1.52 -1.97
CA GLY A 142 -3.01 -0.26 -1.37
C GLY A 142 -2.08 0.25 -0.28
N VAL A 143 -1.68 -0.63 0.62
CA VAL A 143 -0.74 -0.28 1.69
C VAL A 143 0.63 0.08 1.12
N LEU A 144 1.14 -0.68 0.15
CA LEU A 144 2.41 -0.38 -0.51
C LEU A 144 2.37 0.98 -1.25
N ALA A 145 1.28 1.27 -1.95
CA ALA A 145 1.07 2.55 -2.63
C ALA A 145 0.94 3.71 -1.63
N ALA A 146 0.26 3.52 -0.50
CA ALA A 146 0.13 4.53 0.55
C ALA A 146 1.47 4.81 1.25
N LEU A 147 2.28 3.78 1.47
CA LEU A 147 3.66 3.92 1.95
C LEU A 147 4.51 4.68 0.93
N ALA A 148 4.41 4.36 -0.36
CA ALA A 148 5.11 5.07 -1.43
C ALA A 148 4.76 6.57 -1.42
N ALA A 149 3.47 6.90 -1.35
CA ALA A 149 2.99 8.28 -1.24
C ALA A 149 3.51 8.99 0.02
N THR A 150 3.66 8.26 1.13
CA THR A 150 4.23 8.80 2.38
C THR A 150 5.67 9.26 2.19
N PHE A 151 6.50 8.45 1.53
CA PHE A 151 7.90 8.82 1.24
C PHE A 151 8.00 9.95 0.22
N ALA A 152 7.12 9.96 -0.79
CA ALA A 152 7.02 11.08 -1.71
C ALA A 152 6.68 12.40 -0.98
N GLU A 153 5.67 12.39 -0.11
CA GLU A 153 5.32 13.57 0.71
C GLU A 153 6.43 13.98 1.67
N TYR A 154 7.15 13.01 2.26
CA TYR A 154 8.33 13.32 3.05
C TYR A 154 9.44 13.98 2.22
N SER A 155 9.67 13.56 0.99
CA SER A 155 10.68 14.18 0.13
C SER A 155 10.37 15.67 -0.11
N LEU A 156 9.10 16.01 -0.29
CA LEU A 156 8.63 17.37 -0.53
C LEU A 156 8.61 18.23 0.74
N ARG A 157 8.09 17.69 1.84
CA ARG A 157 7.73 18.47 3.05
C ARG A 157 8.49 18.08 4.31
N GLY A 158 9.26 16.99 4.24
CA GLY A 158 9.96 16.39 5.38
C GLY A 158 10.92 17.36 6.04
N ARG A 159 10.80 17.46 7.36
CA ARG A 159 11.64 18.30 8.21
C ARG A 159 12.41 17.45 9.18
N ALA A 160 13.63 17.89 9.48
CA ALA A 160 14.36 17.36 10.61
C ALA A 160 13.56 17.57 11.91
N SER A 161 13.68 16.62 12.82
CA SER A 161 13.22 16.76 14.19
C SER A 161 13.96 17.90 14.90
N SER A 162 13.49 18.26 16.10
CA SER A 162 14.16 19.28 16.92
C SER A 162 15.64 18.99 17.23
N GLY A 163 16.07 17.73 17.14
CA GLY A 163 17.46 17.30 17.29
C GLY A 163 18.28 17.30 15.99
N GLY A 164 17.72 17.76 14.87
CA GLY A 164 18.39 17.76 13.56
C GLY A 164 18.30 16.42 12.81
N GLU A 165 17.78 15.37 13.44
CA GLU A 165 17.62 14.05 12.83
C GLU A 165 16.35 13.98 11.97
N HIS A 166 16.47 13.42 10.77
CA HIS A 166 15.35 13.15 9.87
C HIS A 166 14.66 11.85 10.28
N GLN A 167 13.37 11.93 10.62
CA GLN A 167 12.61 10.78 11.09
C GLN A 167 11.20 10.75 10.50
N ILE A 168 10.73 9.53 10.20
CA ILE A 168 9.36 9.25 9.77
C ILE A 168 8.80 8.15 10.66
N LEU A 169 7.67 8.43 11.30
CA LEU A 169 6.88 7.41 11.98
C LEU A 169 5.59 7.20 11.20
N ILE A 170 5.37 5.97 10.76
CA ILE A 170 4.20 5.55 10.00
C ILE A 170 3.39 4.58 10.86
N GLN A 171 2.15 4.95 11.17
CA GLN A 171 1.18 4.09 11.82
C GLN A 171 0.16 3.62 10.79
N LEU A 172 -0.02 2.32 10.69
CA LEU A 172 -1.02 1.67 9.85
C LEU A 172 -2.01 0.96 10.76
N SER A 173 -3.30 1.23 10.58
CA SER A 173 -4.37 0.61 11.36
C SER A 173 -5.47 0.07 10.45
N GLN A 174 -5.93 -1.13 10.74
CA GLN A 174 -7.10 -1.76 10.13
C GLN A 174 -8.19 -1.97 11.16
#